data_AF-A0ABD1U451-F1
#
_entry.id   AF-A0ABD1U451-F1
#
_cell.length_a   1.000
_cell.length_b   1.000
_cell.length_c   1.000
_cell.angle_alpha   90.00
_cell.angle_beta   90.00
_cell.angle_gamma   90.00
#
_symmetry.space_group_name_H-M   'P 1'
#
loop_
_entity.id
_entity.type
_entity.pdbx_description
1 polymer ?
#
loop_
_entity_poly.entity_id
_entity_poly.type
_entity_poly.pdbx_seq_one_letter_code
_entity_poly.pdbx_strand_id
1 'polypeptide(L)'
;MRVVVSNGDFTAEVDVEVEVVAIIQSVSGASSSGGVDETSPDMLKNTPSNIRRLADEIEQYDGRQKYLAQTRSPSDGGDGRWYFCKVPLGINVLAASVPRTEIVGKGHYFRFGMRDSLAIEASFLQREEELLSSWWKEYAECSEGPRGQPSISSKASQQQKESPTEIAQSDRLYLIEEERVGVPVKGGLYEVDLIKRHCFPVYWNGENRRVLRGHWFALKGGLDWLPLREDVAEQLEFAYRCQVWHRRTFQPSGLFAARVDLQGSTPGLHALFTGEDDTWEAWLIADASSFGDVIGCDRNGIKLRRGYAPSQSPKPTQENVEYAKFRNWDVHEIYHQCLYFLGGLST
;
A
#
# COMPACT_ATOMS: atom_id res chain seq x y z
N MET A 1 22.68 10.89 -37.29
CA MET A 1 23.34 12.22 -37.37
C MET A 1 24.62 12.11 -36.54
N ARG A 2 25.80 12.33 -37.11
CA ARG A 2 27.09 12.11 -36.41
C ARG A 2 27.39 13.29 -35.48
N VAL A 3 27.60 13.02 -34.20
CA VAL A 3 28.01 14.04 -33.22
C VAL A 3 29.39 13.66 -32.71
N VAL A 4 30.38 14.53 -32.96
CA VAL A 4 31.73 14.41 -32.40
C VAL A 4 31.81 15.37 -31.21
N VAL A 5 32.06 14.84 -30.02
CA VAL A 5 32.35 15.64 -28.82
C VAL A 5 33.83 15.46 -28.51
N SER A 6 34.60 16.55 -28.58
CA SER A 6 36.01 16.58 -28.21
C SER A 6 36.21 17.36 -26.91
N ASN A 7 36.77 16.69 -25.90
CA ASN A 7 37.42 17.33 -24.76
C ASN A 7 38.83 16.75 -24.65
N GLY A 8 39.81 17.64 -24.46
CA GLY A 8 41.24 17.36 -24.56
C GLY A 8 41.66 16.01 -23.99
N ASP A 9 42.28 15.23 -24.88
CA ASP A 9 42.99 13.95 -24.67
C ASP A 9 42.18 12.64 -24.65
N PHE A 10 40.89 12.64 -25.04
CA PHE A 10 40.22 11.37 -25.38
C PHE A 10 39.17 11.53 -26.50
N THR A 11 39.31 10.76 -27.58
CA THR A 11 38.32 10.64 -28.65
C THR A 11 37.60 9.29 -28.53
N ALA A 12 36.30 9.31 -28.24
CA ALA A 12 35.45 8.13 -28.31
C ALA A 12 34.39 8.32 -29.39
N GLU A 13 34.34 7.40 -30.35
CA GLU A 13 33.30 7.33 -31.38
C GLU A 13 32.12 6.52 -30.82
N VAL A 14 30.92 7.09 -30.85
CA VAL A 14 29.68 6.40 -30.49
C VAL A 14 28.70 6.56 -31.65
N ASP A 15 28.40 5.44 -32.32
CA ASP A 15 27.34 5.37 -33.30
C ASP A 15 25.98 5.28 -32.58
N VAL A 16 25.11 6.26 -32.82
CA VAL A 16 23.71 6.23 -32.38
C VAL A 16 22.86 5.82 -33.58
N GLU A 17 22.61 4.52 -33.72
CA GLU A 17 21.56 4.01 -34.60
C GLU A 17 20.20 4.12 -33.90
N VAL A 18 19.30 4.85 -34.56
CA VAL A 18 17.91 5.05 -34.18
C VAL A 18 17.11 3.94 -34.87
N GLU A 19 16.71 2.91 -34.12
CA GLU A 19 15.75 1.93 -34.61
C GLU A 19 14.34 2.35 -34.17
N VAL A 20 13.80 3.35 -34.87
CA VAL A 20 12.37 3.69 -34.85
C VAL A 20 11.92 3.65 -36.29
N VAL A 21 11.47 2.47 -36.75
CA VAL A 21 10.42 2.19 -37.75
C VAL A 21 10.52 0.69 -38.08
N ALA A 22 9.86 -0.14 -37.27
CA ALA A 22 9.49 -1.50 -37.64
C ALA A 22 8.32 -2.05 -36.79
N ILE A 23 7.28 -1.24 -36.52
CA ILE A 23 6.00 -1.78 -36.00
C ILE A 23 4.83 -1.07 -36.69
N ILE A 24 4.83 -1.04 -38.03
CA ILE A 24 3.59 -0.87 -38.82
C ILE A 24 3.74 -1.71 -40.09
N GLN A 25 3.54 -3.02 -39.99
CA GLN A 25 3.02 -3.93 -41.03
C GLN A 25 3.24 -5.40 -40.63
N SER A 26 2.40 -5.88 -39.71
CA SER A 26 2.03 -7.31 -39.63
C SER A 26 0.59 -7.45 -39.13
N VAL A 27 -0.32 -6.70 -39.76
CA VAL A 27 -1.76 -6.96 -39.67
C VAL A 27 -2.19 -7.56 -41.00
N SER A 28 -2.19 -8.89 -41.08
CA SER A 28 -3.12 -9.66 -41.91
C SER A 28 -2.90 -11.17 -41.70
N GLY A 29 -3.87 -11.82 -41.04
CA GLY A 29 -4.01 -13.28 -41.14
C GLY A 29 -4.46 -14.03 -39.88
N ALA A 30 -5.77 -14.02 -39.63
CA ALA A 30 -6.57 -15.12 -39.05
C ALA A 30 -6.27 -15.60 -37.61
N SER A 31 -7.18 -15.34 -36.68
CA SER A 31 -8.38 -16.19 -36.51
C SER A 31 -9.23 -15.69 -35.35
N SER A 32 -10.53 -15.67 -35.60
CA SER A 32 -11.60 -15.37 -34.68
C SER A 32 -11.59 -16.29 -33.46
N SER A 33 -11.51 -15.73 -32.27
CA SER A 33 -12.42 -16.11 -31.18
C SER A 33 -12.65 -14.89 -30.32
N GLY A 34 -13.85 -14.32 -30.45
CA GLY A 34 -14.33 -13.30 -29.56
C GLY A 34 -14.48 -13.88 -28.17
N GLY A 35 -13.84 -13.22 -27.22
CA GLY A 35 -14.13 -13.33 -25.80
C GLY A 35 -13.92 -11.93 -25.24
N VAL A 36 -14.93 -11.08 -25.37
CA VAL A 36 -15.11 -10.05 -24.35
C VAL A 36 -15.35 -10.86 -23.10
N ASP A 37 -14.30 -11.10 -22.31
CA ASP A 37 -14.39 -11.77 -21.03
C ASP A 37 -15.03 -10.76 -20.09
N GLU A 38 -16.34 -10.52 -20.28
CA GLU A 38 -17.20 -9.96 -19.25
C GLU A 38 -16.83 -10.74 -17.99
N THR A 39 -16.34 -10.02 -16.98
CA THR A 39 -15.88 -10.60 -15.73
C THR A 39 -17.07 -11.32 -15.13
N SER A 40 -17.21 -12.61 -15.42
CA SER A 40 -18.38 -13.37 -15.03
C SER A 40 -18.55 -13.21 -13.53
N PRO A 41 -19.76 -12.92 -13.02
CA PRO A 41 -19.98 -12.63 -11.61
C PRO A 41 -19.51 -13.77 -10.70
N ASP A 42 -19.37 -14.98 -11.24
CA ASP A 42 -18.79 -16.12 -10.53
C ASP A 42 -17.30 -15.96 -10.22
N MET A 43 -16.54 -15.26 -11.06
CA MET A 43 -15.11 -14.97 -10.91
C MET A 43 -14.81 -13.97 -9.78
N LEU A 44 -15.82 -13.20 -9.36
CA LEU A 44 -15.73 -12.25 -8.26
C LEU A 44 -15.98 -12.91 -6.89
N LYS A 45 -16.47 -14.15 -6.86
CA LYS A 45 -16.74 -14.87 -5.62
C LYS A 45 -15.46 -15.35 -4.96
N ASN A 46 -15.44 -15.33 -3.63
CA ASN A 46 -14.33 -15.81 -2.81
C ASN A 46 -14.34 -17.35 -2.70
N THR A 47 -14.19 -18.04 -3.84
CA THR A 47 -14.14 -19.51 -3.95
C THR A 47 -12.68 -19.99 -3.98
N PRO A 48 -12.39 -21.22 -3.53
CA PRO A 48 -11.03 -21.78 -3.60
C PRO A 48 -10.43 -21.83 -5.00
N SER A 49 -11.25 -22.05 -6.04
CA SER A 49 -10.81 -22.06 -7.44
C SER A 49 -10.35 -20.68 -7.90
N ASN A 50 -11.12 -19.63 -7.61
CA ASN A 50 -10.77 -18.25 -7.96
C ASN A 50 -9.53 -17.77 -7.20
N ILE A 51 -9.42 -18.13 -5.92
CA ILE A 51 -8.23 -17.85 -5.10
C ILE A 51 -6.99 -18.50 -5.71
N ARG A 52 -7.07 -19.78 -6.06
CA ARG A 52 -5.94 -20.51 -6.67
C ARG A 52 -5.52 -19.88 -7.98
N ARG A 53 -6.47 -19.58 -8.86
CA ARG A 53 -6.19 -18.93 -10.16
C ARG A 53 -5.41 -17.63 -10.00
N LEU A 54 -5.85 -16.75 -9.09
CA LEU A 54 -5.17 -15.48 -8.84
C LEU A 54 -3.79 -15.67 -8.18
N ALA A 55 -3.65 -16.68 -7.32
CA ALA A 55 -2.34 -17.01 -6.75
C ALA A 55 -1.36 -17.48 -7.84
N ASP A 56 -1.81 -18.36 -8.74
CA ASP A 56 -1.01 -18.86 -9.85
C ASP A 56 -0.65 -17.74 -10.86
N GLU A 57 -1.54 -16.77 -11.05
CA GLU A 57 -1.30 -15.56 -11.86
C GLU A 57 -0.22 -14.67 -11.22
N ILE A 58 -0.29 -14.44 -9.90
CA ILE A 58 0.69 -13.63 -9.17
C ILE A 58 2.10 -14.22 -9.28
N GLU A 59 2.24 -15.54 -9.23
CA GLU A 59 3.54 -16.21 -9.35
C GLU A 59 4.21 -16.01 -10.71
N GLN A 60 3.47 -15.58 -11.74
CA GLN A 60 4.02 -15.28 -13.06
C GLN A 60 4.59 -13.87 -13.19
N TYR A 61 4.27 -12.95 -12.29
CA TYR A 61 4.77 -11.58 -12.37
C TYR A 61 6.21 -11.48 -11.86
N ASP A 62 7.09 -10.85 -12.63
CA ASP A 62 8.49 -10.62 -12.21
C ASP A 62 8.57 -9.83 -10.89
N GLY A 63 7.65 -8.89 -10.67
CA GLY A 63 7.52 -8.14 -9.42
C GLY A 63 7.30 -9.03 -8.18
N ARG A 64 6.72 -10.23 -8.34
CA ARG A 64 6.54 -11.18 -7.25
C ARG A 64 7.86 -11.63 -6.63
N GLN A 65 8.90 -11.77 -7.44
CA GLN A 65 10.23 -12.24 -6.99
C GLN A 65 10.83 -11.32 -5.92
N LYS A 66 10.52 -10.01 -5.98
CA LYS A 66 10.93 -9.04 -4.94
C LYS A 66 10.37 -9.38 -3.57
N TYR A 67 9.17 -9.95 -3.51
CA TYR A 67 8.40 -10.14 -2.29
C TYR A 67 8.50 -11.56 -1.71
N LEU A 68 9.25 -12.47 -2.34
CA LEU A 68 9.49 -13.80 -1.78
C LEU A 68 10.35 -13.71 -0.51
N ALA A 69 10.21 -14.71 0.37
CA ALA A 69 11.05 -14.85 1.55
C ALA A 69 12.48 -15.23 1.10
N GLN A 70 13.48 -14.54 1.62
CA GLN A 70 14.90 -14.77 1.30
C GLN A 70 15.62 -15.55 2.41
N THR A 71 15.01 -15.63 3.60
CA THR A 71 15.60 -16.26 4.78
C THR A 71 14.69 -17.36 5.33
N ARG A 72 15.23 -18.16 6.26
CA ARG A 72 14.46 -19.19 6.98
C ARG A 72 13.86 -18.65 8.28
N SER A 73 13.86 -17.34 8.46
CA SER A 73 13.36 -16.71 9.67
C SER A 73 11.84 -16.94 9.80
N PRO A 74 11.33 -17.27 11.00
CA PRO A 74 9.90 -17.27 11.27
C PRO A 74 9.22 -15.91 11.02
N SER A 75 10.00 -14.84 11.00
CA SER A 75 9.55 -13.47 10.77
C SER A 75 9.58 -13.08 9.29
N ASP A 76 10.04 -13.97 8.39
CA ASP A 76 10.17 -13.70 6.95
C ASP A 76 9.13 -14.49 6.14
N GLY A 77 8.00 -13.85 5.84
CA GLY A 77 6.97 -14.37 4.95
C GLY A 77 6.82 -13.52 3.68
N GLY A 78 6.34 -14.15 2.61
CA GLY A 78 6.09 -13.48 1.31
C GLY A 78 4.65 -13.06 1.04
N ASP A 79 3.73 -13.31 1.98
CA ASP A 79 2.30 -13.07 1.77
C ASP A 79 1.91 -11.63 2.11
N GLY A 80 1.52 -10.83 1.11
CA GLY A 80 0.89 -9.53 1.31
C GLY A 80 -0.60 -9.63 1.63
N ARG A 81 -1.14 -8.63 2.32
CA ARG A 81 -2.58 -8.46 2.56
C ARG A 81 -3.03 -7.04 2.34
N TRP A 82 -4.16 -6.89 1.68
CA TRP A 82 -4.78 -5.59 1.49
C TRP A 82 -5.83 -5.33 2.57
N TYR A 83 -5.89 -4.06 2.99
CA TYR A 83 -6.81 -3.58 4.01
C TYR A 83 -7.54 -2.33 3.51
N PHE A 84 -8.72 -2.06 4.05
CA PHE A 84 -9.44 -0.81 3.85
C PHE A 84 -9.84 -0.18 5.17
N CYS A 85 -9.88 1.14 5.22
CA CYS A 85 -10.26 1.90 6.41
C CYS A 85 -11.78 1.85 6.64
N LYS A 86 -12.15 1.63 7.91
CA LYS A 86 -13.54 1.71 8.39
C LYS A 86 -14.09 3.13 8.33
N VAL A 87 -13.24 4.12 8.54
CA VAL A 87 -13.63 5.53 8.47
C VAL A 87 -13.45 6.00 7.03
N PRO A 88 -14.49 6.57 6.42
CA PRO A 88 -14.38 7.20 5.10
C PRO A 88 -13.31 8.29 5.09
N LEU A 89 -12.65 8.46 3.95
CA LEU A 89 -11.74 9.56 3.72
C LEU A 89 -12.53 10.85 3.55
N GLY A 90 -12.12 11.89 4.27
CA GLY A 90 -12.68 13.21 4.09
C GLY A 90 -12.43 13.74 2.67
N ILE A 91 -13.32 14.61 2.21
CA ILE A 91 -13.17 15.30 0.92
C ILE A 91 -11.84 16.09 0.96
N ASN A 92 -11.00 15.92 -0.06
CA ASN A 92 -9.65 16.49 -0.17
C ASN A 92 -8.59 15.99 0.82
N VAL A 93 -8.87 14.92 1.57
CA VAL A 93 -7.83 14.27 2.39
C VAL A 93 -7.00 13.36 1.51
N LEU A 94 -5.69 13.63 1.45
CA LEU A 94 -4.73 12.73 0.79
C LEU A 94 -4.73 11.39 1.51
N ALA A 95 -4.93 10.33 0.74
CA ALA A 95 -4.91 8.96 1.20
C ALA A 95 -3.59 8.68 1.93
N ALA A 96 -2.45 9.14 1.40
CA ALA A 96 -1.12 8.93 2.00
C ALA A 96 -0.98 9.45 3.45
N SER A 97 -1.80 10.42 3.86
CA SER A 97 -1.81 10.94 5.23
C SER A 97 -2.50 10.03 6.27
N VAL A 98 -3.12 8.93 5.82
CA VAL A 98 -3.90 8.00 6.65
C VAL A 98 -3.38 6.56 6.50
N PRO A 99 -3.01 5.87 7.60
CA PRO A 99 -3.20 6.23 9.01
C PRO A 99 -2.17 7.26 9.52
N ARG A 100 -2.55 8.00 10.58
CA ARG A 100 -1.62 8.94 11.25
C ARG A 100 -0.56 8.24 12.10
N THR A 101 -0.84 7.02 12.56
CA THR A 101 0.07 6.22 13.39
C THR A 101 0.78 5.17 12.54
N GLU A 102 1.99 4.80 12.95
CA GLU A 102 2.88 3.85 12.27
C GLU A 102 2.33 2.43 12.29
N ILE A 103 1.67 2.06 13.38
CA ILE A 103 0.94 0.79 13.48
C ILE A 103 -0.54 1.12 13.38
N VAL A 104 -1.21 0.46 12.45
CA VAL A 104 -2.66 0.59 12.31
C VAL A 104 -3.36 0.18 13.60
N GLY A 105 -4.32 0.99 14.06
CA GLY A 105 -5.11 0.65 15.23
C GLY A 105 -6.10 -0.49 14.95
N LYS A 106 -6.25 -1.40 15.91
CA LYS A 106 -7.21 -2.52 15.82
C LYS A 106 -8.63 -2.00 15.58
N GLY A 107 -9.34 -2.59 14.63
CA GLY A 107 -10.73 -2.21 14.29
C GLY A 107 -10.90 -0.94 13.45
N HIS A 108 -9.82 -0.23 13.13
CA HIS A 108 -9.86 0.90 12.18
C HIS A 108 -9.71 0.47 10.73
N TYR A 109 -9.07 -0.66 10.49
CA TYR A 109 -8.88 -1.23 9.16
C TYR A 109 -9.39 -2.67 9.13
N PHE A 110 -10.01 -3.03 8.01
CA PHE A 110 -10.47 -4.39 7.76
C PHE A 110 -9.70 -5.00 6.61
N ARG A 111 -9.36 -6.27 6.77
CA ARG A 111 -8.74 -7.06 5.71
C ARG A 111 -9.74 -7.33 4.59
N PHE A 112 -9.29 -7.22 3.34
CA PHE A 112 -10.07 -7.73 2.22
C PHE A 112 -10.17 -9.26 2.27
N GLY A 113 -11.19 -9.82 1.61
CA GLY A 113 -11.29 -11.27 1.41
C GLY A 113 -10.05 -11.80 0.68
N MET A 114 -9.73 -13.09 0.82
CA MET A 114 -8.55 -13.67 0.19
C MET A 114 -8.51 -13.40 -1.32
N ARG A 115 -9.59 -13.71 -2.04
CA ARG A 115 -9.71 -13.44 -3.48
C ARG A 115 -9.50 -11.97 -3.81
N ASP A 116 -10.16 -11.06 -3.09
CA ASP A 116 -10.07 -9.62 -3.35
C ASP A 116 -8.65 -9.09 -3.07
N SER A 117 -8.04 -9.53 -1.97
CA SER A 117 -6.66 -9.17 -1.64
C SER A 117 -5.68 -9.67 -2.71
N LEU A 118 -5.90 -10.84 -3.30
CA LEU A 118 -5.05 -11.34 -4.38
C LEU A 118 -5.32 -10.58 -5.69
N ALA A 119 -6.57 -10.26 -6.01
CA ALA A 119 -6.90 -9.47 -7.19
C ALA A 119 -6.24 -8.09 -7.14
N ILE A 120 -6.30 -7.41 -5.99
CA ILE A 120 -5.63 -6.12 -5.80
C ILE A 120 -4.10 -6.28 -5.89
N GLU A 121 -3.53 -7.33 -5.28
CA GLU A 121 -2.09 -7.59 -5.34
C GLU A 121 -1.60 -7.89 -6.77
N ALA A 122 -2.35 -8.68 -7.55
CA ALA A 122 -2.05 -8.96 -8.95
C ALA A 122 -1.97 -7.66 -9.77
N SER A 123 -2.99 -6.80 -9.66
CA SER A 123 -3.01 -5.50 -10.32
C SER A 123 -1.93 -4.54 -9.80
N PHE A 124 -1.52 -4.68 -8.53
CA PHE A 124 -0.42 -3.91 -7.97
C PHE A 124 0.93 -4.34 -8.57
N LEU A 125 1.21 -5.65 -8.60
CA LEU A 125 2.48 -6.17 -9.11
C LEU A 125 2.69 -5.89 -10.60
N GLN A 126 1.60 -5.87 -11.39
CA GLN A 126 1.68 -5.52 -12.80
C GLN A 126 2.12 -4.07 -13.06
N ARG A 127 1.84 -3.15 -12.14
CA ARG A 127 2.10 -1.70 -12.27
C ARG A 127 2.85 -1.14 -11.07
N GLU A 128 3.72 -1.94 -10.46
CA GLU A 128 4.32 -1.63 -9.16
C GLU A 128 5.04 -0.27 -9.16
N GLU A 129 5.88 -0.03 -10.16
CA GLU A 129 6.68 1.20 -10.26
C GLU A 129 5.82 2.46 -10.39
N GLU A 130 4.80 2.40 -11.27
CA GLU A 130 3.83 3.48 -11.45
C GLU A 130 3.09 3.78 -10.14
N LEU A 131 2.57 2.75 -9.49
CA LEU A 131 1.76 2.88 -8.26
C LEU A 131 2.59 3.38 -7.07
N LEU A 132 3.84 2.89 -6.92
CA LEU A 132 4.74 3.38 -5.88
C LEU A 132 5.17 4.82 -6.14
N SER A 133 5.47 5.18 -7.40
CA SER A 133 5.86 6.56 -7.73
C SER A 133 4.74 7.57 -7.45
N SER A 134 3.50 7.23 -7.83
CA SER A 134 2.30 8.03 -7.52
C SER A 134 2.11 8.17 -6.02
N TRP A 135 2.25 7.06 -5.28
CA TRP A 135 2.09 7.06 -3.83
C TRP A 135 3.16 7.90 -3.11
N TRP A 136 4.44 7.80 -3.52
CA TRP A 136 5.52 8.60 -2.94
C TRP A 136 5.36 10.09 -3.25
N LYS A 137 4.83 10.44 -4.42
CA LYS A 137 4.49 11.83 -4.76
C LYS A 137 3.41 12.37 -3.83
N GLU A 138 2.33 11.62 -3.64
CA GLU A 138 1.24 11.99 -2.73
C GLU A 138 1.74 12.08 -1.26
N TYR A 139 2.62 11.17 -0.86
CA TYR A 139 3.23 11.20 0.47
C TYR A 139 4.09 12.46 0.66
N ALA A 140 4.88 12.85 -0.35
CA ALA A 140 5.70 14.05 -0.30
C ALA A 140 4.84 15.32 -0.12
N GLU A 141 3.66 15.39 -0.73
CA GLU A 141 2.71 16.50 -0.58
C GLU A 141 2.15 16.64 0.84
N CYS A 142 2.04 15.54 1.58
CA CYS A 142 1.54 15.54 2.97
C CYS A 142 2.65 15.52 4.04
N SER A 143 3.89 15.24 3.64
CA SER A 143 5.03 15.16 4.56
C SER A 143 5.53 16.55 4.92
N GLU A 144 5.73 16.79 6.21
CA GLU A 144 6.41 17.99 6.70
C GLU A 144 7.92 17.78 6.53
N GLY A 145 8.53 18.46 5.55
CA GLY A 145 9.98 18.42 5.35
C GLY A 145 10.76 18.95 6.57
N PRO A 146 12.08 18.74 6.64
CA PRO A 146 12.90 19.23 7.74
C PRO A 146 12.75 20.75 7.87
N ARG A 147 12.05 21.19 8.93
CA ARG A 147 11.90 22.62 9.22
C ARG A 147 13.26 23.14 9.66
N GLY A 148 13.94 23.87 8.75
CA GLY A 148 15.10 24.68 9.13
C GLY A 148 14.73 25.59 10.30
N GLN A 149 15.71 25.85 11.18
CA GLN A 149 15.51 26.76 12.32
C GLN A 149 14.80 28.04 11.88
N PRO A 150 13.82 28.55 12.65
CA PRO A 150 13.12 29.77 12.27
C PRO A 150 14.09 30.96 12.32
N SER A 151 14.61 31.35 11.17
CA SER A 151 15.20 32.67 11.01
C SER A 151 14.07 33.69 11.09
N ILE A 152 14.19 34.57 12.08
CA ILE A 152 13.29 35.70 12.29
C ILE A 152 13.45 36.67 11.11
N SER A 153 12.32 37.25 10.69
CA SER A 153 12.09 38.26 9.63
C SER A 153 11.83 37.67 8.24
N SER A 154 10.81 38.04 7.48
CA SER A 154 9.93 39.22 7.53
C SER A 154 8.55 38.93 6.92
N LYS A 155 7.53 39.58 7.47
CA LYS A 155 6.15 39.65 6.98
C LYS A 155 6.08 40.05 5.49
N ALA A 156 5.28 39.33 4.72
CA ALA A 156 4.55 39.90 3.59
C ALA A 156 3.15 39.27 3.58
N SER A 157 2.16 40.15 3.73
CA SER A 157 0.73 39.85 3.80
C SER A 157 0.06 40.21 2.47
N GLN A 158 -1.09 39.56 2.23
CA GLN A 158 -2.13 39.84 1.22
C GLN A 158 -1.81 39.27 -0.18
N GLN A 159 -2.70 38.56 -0.86
CA GLN A 159 -4.14 38.82 -1.00
C GLN A 159 -4.97 37.53 -1.06
N GLN A 160 -6.11 37.56 -0.38
CA GLN A 160 -7.28 36.73 -0.67
C GLN A 160 -7.70 36.95 -2.12
N LYS A 161 -7.99 35.86 -2.83
CA LYS A 161 -8.79 35.90 -4.05
C LYS A 161 -9.88 34.85 -3.91
N GLU A 162 -11.09 35.33 -3.66
CA GLU A 162 -12.31 34.54 -3.72
C GLU A 162 -12.52 33.99 -5.15
N SER A 163 -13.22 32.86 -5.18
CA SER A 163 -13.41 31.84 -6.22
C SER A 163 -13.81 32.31 -7.63
N PRO A 164 -13.73 31.38 -8.62
CA PRO A 164 -14.97 30.97 -9.26
C PRO A 164 -15.25 29.46 -9.14
N THR A 165 -16.42 29.17 -8.58
CA THR A 165 -17.34 28.08 -8.95
C THR A 165 -16.99 26.65 -8.49
N GLU A 166 -17.54 26.26 -7.34
CA GLU A 166 -17.60 24.87 -6.84
C GLU A 166 -18.20 23.89 -7.87
N ILE A 167 -19.10 24.37 -8.74
CA ILE A 167 -19.72 23.59 -9.84
C ILE A 167 -18.70 23.18 -10.91
N ALA A 168 -17.71 24.03 -11.21
CA ALA A 168 -16.66 23.71 -12.19
C ALA A 168 -15.62 22.72 -11.63
N GLN A 169 -15.45 22.69 -10.31
CA GLN A 169 -14.62 21.69 -9.62
C GLN A 169 -15.34 20.35 -9.52
N SER A 170 -16.65 20.33 -9.23
CA SER A 170 -17.45 19.11 -9.26
C SER A 170 -17.48 18.51 -10.66
N ASP A 171 -17.72 19.30 -11.71
CA ASP A 171 -17.78 18.81 -13.10
C ASP A 171 -16.43 18.25 -13.58
N ARG A 172 -15.30 18.84 -13.15
CA ARG A 172 -13.97 18.26 -13.39
C ARG A 172 -13.71 16.98 -12.59
N LEU A 173 -14.22 16.88 -11.36
CA LEU A 173 -14.10 15.68 -10.55
C LEU A 173 -14.92 14.51 -11.13
N TYR A 174 -16.11 14.79 -11.67
CA TYR A 174 -16.95 13.81 -12.37
C TYR A 174 -16.30 13.31 -13.68
N LEU A 175 -15.68 14.18 -14.47
CA LEU A 175 -14.96 13.78 -15.69
C LEU A 175 -13.72 12.93 -15.42
N ILE A 176 -13.06 13.10 -14.28
CA ILE A 176 -11.90 12.28 -13.86
C ILE A 176 -12.36 10.97 -13.19
N GLU A 177 -13.60 10.90 -12.73
CA GLU A 177 -14.23 9.70 -12.18
C GLU A 177 -14.57 8.66 -13.25
N GLU A 178 -14.93 9.10 -14.45
CA GLU A 178 -15.46 8.28 -15.54
C GLU A 178 -14.38 7.41 -16.25
N GLU A 179 -13.08 7.74 -16.11
CA GLU A 179 -11.95 6.94 -16.63
C GLU A 179 -11.29 6.05 -15.55
N ARG A 180 -11.95 5.81 -14.42
CA ARG A 180 -11.39 4.95 -13.37
C ARG A 180 -11.71 3.48 -13.64
N VAL A 181 -10.78 2.75 -14.23
CA VAL A 181 -10.80 1.28 -14.22
C VAL A 181 -10.21 0.79 -12.89
N GLY A 182 -11.07 0.51 -11.91
CA GLY A 182 -10.68 -0.04 -10.61
C GLY A 182 -10.67 -1.56 -10.56
N VAL A 183 -10.05 -2.13 -9.53
CA VAL A 183 -10.11 -3.59 -9.29
C VAL A 183 -11.43 -3.92 -8.59
N PRO A 184 -12.28 -4.80 -9.14
CA PRO A 184 -13.56 -5.15 -8.53
C PRO A 184 -13.35 -6.02 -7.29
N VAL A 185 -13.93 -5.59 -6.17
CA VAL A 185 -13.84 -6.24 -4.85
C VAL A 185 -15.22 -6.42 -4.24
N LYS A 186 -15.32 -7.21 -3.17
CA LYS A 186 -16.59 -7.48 -2.46
C LYS A 186 -17.71 -7.94 -3.41
N GLY A 187 -17.36 -8.81 -4.35
CA GLY A 187 -18.32 -9.34 -5.33
C GLY A 187 -18.78 -8.32 -6.39
N GLY A 188 -18.00 -7.26 -6.62
CA GLY A 188 -18.31 -6.22 -7.62
C GLY A 188 -19.10 -5.03 -7.06
N LEU A 189 -19.40 -5.01 -5.75
CA LEU A 189 -20.09 -3.89 -5.12
C LEU A 189 -19.20 -2.64 -4.97
N TYR A 190 -17.89 -2.85 -4.92
CA TYR A 190 -16.89 -1.81 -4.75
C TYR A 190 -15.75 -2.03 -5.73
N GLU A 191 -15.07 -0.94 -6.07
CA GLU A 191 -13.85 -0.95 -6.85
C GLU A 191 -12.72 -0.28 -6.08
N VAL A 192 -11.50 -0.75 -6.33
CA VAL A 192 -10.28 -0.20 -5.74
C VAL A 192 -9.47 0.52 -6.83
N ASP A 193 -9.36 1.83 -6.69
CA ASP A 193 -8.41 2.68 -7.41
C ASP A 193 -7.06 2.61 -6.68
N LEU A 194 -6.09 1.92 -7.30
CA LEU A 194 -4.75 1.75 -6.76
C LEU A 194 -3.88 3.01 -6.85
N ILE A 195 -4.15 3.90 -7.80
CA ILE A 195 -3.39 5.15 -7.98
C ILE A 195 -3.71 6.09 -6.83
N LYS A 196 -5.00 6.24 -6.51
CA LYS A 196 -5.49 7.11 -5.42
C LYS A 196 -5.60 6.39 -4.08
N ARG A 197 -5.38 5.08 -4.03
CA ARG A 197 -5.56 4.22 -2.85
C ARG A 197 -6.95 4.35 -2.24
N HIS A 198 -7.97 4.39 -3.08
CA HIS A 198 -9.37 4.54 -2.70
C HIS A 198 -10.17 3.28 -3.02
N CYS A 199 -11.07 2.93 -2.12
CA CYS A 199 -12.13 1.95 -2.33
C CYS A 199 -13.46 2.71 -2.35
N PHE A 200 -14.21 2.58 -3.45
CA PHE A 200 -15.43 3.34 -3.69
C PHE A 200 -16.55 2.41 -4.17
N PRO A 201 -17.81 2.69 -3.80
CA PRO A 201 -18.95 1.90 -4.27
C PRO A 201 -19.22 2.14 -5.75
N VAL A 202 -19.65 1.09 -6.45
CA VAL A 202 -19.90 1.13 -7.90
C VAL A 202 -21.33 1.57 -8.23
N TYR A 203 -22.31 1.09 -7.45
CA TYR A 203 -23.73 1.22 -7.80
C TYR A 203 -24.47 2.33 -7.05
N TRP A 204 -23.81 3.04 -6.13
CA TRP A 204 -24.39 4.15 -5.38
C TRP A 204 -23.33 5.18 -5.06
N ASN A 205 -23.77 6.43 -4.86
CA ASN A 205 -22.87 7.50 -4.41
C ASN A 205 -22.54 7.26 -2.94
N GLY A 206 -21.28 6.95 -2.64
CA GLY A 206 -20.80 6.79 -1.29
C GLY A 206 -19.38 7.29 -1.15
N GLU A 207 -18.96 7.46 0.11
CA GLU A 207 -17.68 8.05 0.42
C GLU A 207 -16.51 7.08 0.15
N ASN A 208 -15.41 7.63 -0.35
CA ASN A 208 -14.18 6.89 -0.61
C ASN A 208 -13.55 6.39 0.69
N ARG A 209 -12.98 5.19 0.67
CA ARG A 209 -12.29 4.60 1.82
C ARG A 209 -10.82 4.38 1.49
N ARG A 210 -9.91 4.70 2.41
CA ARG A 210 -8.47 4.46 2.24
C ARG A 210 -8.19 2.97 2.12
N VAL A 211 -7.40 2.60 1.12
CA VAL A 211 -6.84 1.25 0.95
C VAL A 211 -5.37 1.25 1.35
N LEU A 212 -4.94 0.21 2.05
CA LEU A 212 -3.59 0.06 2.61
C LEU A 212 -3.02 -1.31 2.22
N ARG A 213 -1.78 -1.33 1.72
CA ARG A 213 -1.03 -2.55 1.45
C ARG A 213 -0.24 -2.97 2.69
N GLY A 214 -0.63 -4.09 3.30
CA GLY A 214 0.06 -4.69 4.43
C GLY A 214 1.06 -5.75 3.98
N HIS A 215 2.35 -5.41 3.96
CA HIS A 215 3.45 -6.33 3.67
C HIS A 215 4.46 -6.43 4.83
N TRP A 216 4.43 -5.48 5.76
CA TRP A 216 5.07 -5.57 7.08
C TRP A 216 4.03 -5.43 8.19
N PHE A 217 4.23 -6.18 9.26
CA PHE A 217 3.30 -6.27 10.38
C PHE A 217 4.01 -6.13 11.72
N ALA A 218 3.32 -5.50 12.66
CA ALA A 218 3.75 -5.34 14.04
C ALA A 218 2.85 -6.13 14.98
N LEU A 219 3.46 -6.83 15.94
CA LEU A 219 2.75 -7.58 16.97
C LEU A 219 2.31 -6.63 18.09
N LYS A 220 1.07 -6.15 18.03
CA LYS A 220 0.53 -5.21 19.02
C LYS A 220 -0.43 -5.93 19.97
N GLY A 221 -0.22 -5.75 21.28
CA GLY A 221 -1.06 -6.41 22.30
C GLY A 221 -0.84 -7.93 22.40
N GLY A 222 0.30 -8.44 21.91
CA GLY A 222 0.75 -9.83 22.08
C GLY A 222 -0.01 -10.90 21.30
N LEU A 223 -1.11 -10.55 20.64
CA LEU A 223 -2.01 -11.53 19.99
C LEU A 223 -2.27 -11.25 18.51
N ASP A 224 -2.19 -9.99 18.09
CA ASP A 224 -2.61 -9.56 16.75
C ASP A 224 -1.46 -8.93 15.96
N TRP A 225 -1.25 -9.43 14.75
CA TRP A 225 -0.35 -8.84 13.76
C TRP A 225 -1.10 -7.77 12.98
N LEU A 226 -0.76 -6.51 13.22
CA LEU A 226 -1.39 -5.36 12.58
C LEU A 226 -0.49 -4.79 11.48
N PRO A 227 -1.05 -4.38 10.34
CA PRO A 227 -0.26 -3.82 9.25
C PRO A 227 0.39 -2.50 9.69
N LEU A 228 1.62 -2.29 9.24
CA LEU A 228 2.29 -1.01 9.37
C LEU A 228 1.74 0.00 8.36
N ARG A 229 1.96 1.29 8.66
CA ARG A 229 1.81 2.37 7.69
C ARG A 229 2.77 2.15 6.52
N GLU A 230 2.31 2.52 5.34
CA GLU A 230 2.96 2.14 4.08
C GLU A 230 4.36 2.73 3.92
N ASP A 231 4.60 3.97 4.35
CA ASP A 231 5.94 4.61 4.37
C ASP A 231 6.94 3.84 5.25
N VAL A 232 6.52 3.41 6.44
CA VAL A 232 7.37 2.64 7.35
C VAL A 232 7.63 1.26 6.78
N ALA A 233 6.60 0.62 6.21
CA ALA A 233 6.70 -0.68 5.59
C ALA A 233 7.64 -0.67 4.36
N GLU A 234 7.54 0.33 3.49
CA GLU A 234 8.41 0.45 2.30
C GLU A 234 9.86 0.77 2.69
N GLN A 235 10.10 1.56 3.75
CA GLN A 235 11.45 1.77 4.29
C GLN A 235 12.06 0.47 4.84
N LEU A 236 11.26 -0.33 5.55
CA LEU A 236 11.69 -1.64 6.03
C LEU A 236 11.94 -2.61 4.88
N GLU A 237 11.10 -2.62 3.85
CA GLU A 237 11.30 -3.45 2.66
C GLU A 237 12.57 -3.07 1.90
N PHE A 238 12.87 -1.77 1.80
CA PHE A 238 14.12 -1.29 1.23
C PHE A 238 15.33 -1.78 2.05
N ALA A 239 15.29 -1.63 3.38
CA ALA A 239 16.36 -2.11 4.26
C ALA A 239 16.53 -3.64 4.19
N TYR A 240 15.44 -4.38 4.13
CA TYR A 240 15.42 -5.83 3.95
C TYR A 240 16.06 -6.24 2.62
N ARG A 241 15.70 -5.58 1.51
CA ARG A 241 16.30 -5.84 0.19
C ARG A 241 17.79 -5.48 0.12
N CYS A 242 18.23 -4.49 0.89
CA CYS A 242 19.65 -4.19 1.08
C CYS A 242 20.36 -5.17 2.02
N GLN A 243 19.66 -6.23 2.44
CA GLN A 243 20.17 -7.31 3.28
C GLN A 243 20.80 -6.79 4.57
N VAL A 244 20.06 -5.94 5.29
CA VAL A 244 20.52 -5.29 6.53
C VAL A 244 21.14 -6.25 7.54
N TRP A 245 20.71 -7.51 7.54
CA TRP A 245 21.23 -8.56 8.40
C TRP A 245 22.71 -8.92 8.11
N HIS A 246 23.21 -8.71 6.89
CA HIS A 246 24.64 -8.89 6.58
C HIS A 246 25.52 -7.75 7.11
N ARG A 247 24.94 -6.61 7.52
CA ARG A 247 25.66 -5.43 8.03
C ARG A 247 25.62 -5.32 9.56
N ARG A 248 25.26 -6.39 10.25
CA ARG A 248 25.11 -6.40 11.72
C ARG A 248 26.46 -6.37 12.41
N THR A 249 26.50 -5.68 13.55
CA THR A 249 27.66 -5.64 14.44
C THR A 249 27.44 -6.59 15.61
N PHE A 250 28.50 -7.31 16.02
CA PHE A 250 28.45 -8.17 17.19
C PHE A 250 28.33 -7.31 18.46
N GLN A 251 27.24 -7.52 19.21
CA GLN A 251 26.97 -6.78 20.44
C GLN A 251 27.57 -7.49 21.65
N PRO A 252 27.90 -6.76 22.74
CA PRO A 252 28.35 -7.38 24.00
C PRO A 252 27.36 -8.40 24.59
N SER A 253 26.09 -8.33 24.20
CA SER A 253 25.06 -9.31 24.56
C SER A 253 25.22 -10.68 23.87
N GLY A 254 26.20 -10.84 22.97
CA GLY A 254 26.45 -12.09 22.26
C GLY A 254 25.61 -12.28 20.98
N LEU A 255 24.89 -11.24 20.54
CA LEU A 255 24.03 -11.30 19.35
C LEU A 255 24.51 -10.31 18.29
N PHE A 256 24.31 -10.65 17.02
CA PHE A 256 24.43 -9.71 15.92
C PHE A 256 23.21 -8.79 15.89
N ALA A 257 23.45 -7.47 15.82
CA ALA A 257 22.37 -6.49 15.71
C ALA A 257 22.67 -5.42 14.65
N ALA A 258 21.63 -4.98 13.93
CA ALA A 258 21.67 -3.84 13.01
C ALA A 258 20.48 -2.93 13.28
N ARG A 259 20.73 -1.64 13.24
CA ARG A 259 19.73 -0.58 13.43
C ARG A 259 19.39 0.03 12.08
N VAL A 260 18.11 0.25 11.84
CA VAL A 260 17.57 0.99 10.69
C VAL A 260 16.78 2.16 11.24
N ASP A 261 17.27 3.37 11.03
CA ASP A 261 16.50 4.56 11.40
C ASP A 261 15.37 4.78 10.40
N LEU A 262 14.16 4.96 10.93
CA LEU A 262 12.93 5.07 10.13
C LEU A 262 12.42 6.51 10.22
N GLN A 263 12.07 7.07 9.07
CA GLN A 263 11.33 8.31 8.99
C GLN A 263 9.85 8.01 9.21
N GLY A 264 9.22 8.68 10.17
CA GLY A 264 7.83 8.47 10.53
C GLY A 264 7.24 9.68 11.25
N SER A 265 6.00 9.55 11.71
CA SER A 265 5.36 10.61 12.51
C SER A 265 5.93 10.67 13.94
N THR A 266 6.45 9.55 14.42
CA THR A 266 7.12 9.43 15.72
C THR A 266 8.61 9.69 15.57
N PRO A 267 9.18 10.71 16.25
CA PRO A 267 10.61 10.98 16.21
C PRO A 267 11.40 9.85 16.88
N GLY A 268 12.58 9.53 16.33
CA GLY A 268 13.45 8.47 16.87
C GLY A 268 12.91 7.06 16.69
N LEU A 269 12.01 6.86 15.73
CA LEU A 269 11.57 5.53 15.32
C LEU A 269 12.73 4.80 14.64
N HIS A 270 13.02 3.60 15.09
CA HIS A 270 14.03 2.74 14.48
C HIS A 270 13.64 1.27 14.57
N ALA A 271 14.08 0.49 13.59
CA ALA A 271 13.97 -0.96 13.62
C ALA A 271 15.30 -1.59 14.00
N LEU A 272 15.25 -2.57 14.88
CA LEU A 272 16.39 -3.36 15.32
C LEU A 272 16.25 -4.77 14.78
N PHE A 273 17.21 -5.19 13.96
CA PHE A 273 17.32 -6.55 13.44
C PHE A 273 18.35 -7.31 14.27
N THR A 274 17.94 -8.39 14.92
CA THR A 274 18.77 -9.25 15.77
C THR A 274 18.81 -10.68 15.23
N GLY A 275 19.80 -11.50 15.61
CA GLY A 275 19.88 -12.93 15.23
C GLY A 275 20.95 -13.23 14.19
N GLU A 276 20.88 -14.39 13.52
CA GLU A 276 21.85 -14.81 12.48
C GLU A 276 21.35 -14.48 11.07
N ASP A 277 22.14 -14.77 10.03
CA ASP A 277 21.85 -14.39 8.63
C ASP A 277 20.54 -14.99 8.13
N ASP A 278 20.28 -16.26 8.45
CA ASP A 278 19.07 -16.97 8.02
C ASP A 278 17.92 -16.94 9.04
N THR A 279 18.15 -16.46 10.28
CA THR A 279 17.20 -16.58 11.41
C THR A 279 17.04 -15.27 12.18
N TRP A 280 16.89 -14.17 11.45
CA TRP A 280 16.75 -12.84 12.05
C TRP A 280 15.39 -12.62 12.72
N GLU A 281 15.35 -11.79 13.75
CA GLU A 281 14.14 -11.20 14.33
C GLU A 281 14.21 -9.68 14.22
N ALA A 282 13.07 -9.02 14.05
CA ALA A 282 13.01 -7.58 13.97
C ALA A 282 12.10 -7.00 15.06
N TRP A 283 12.47 -5.81 15.52
CA TRP A 283 11.77 -5.07 16.57
C TRP A 283 11.65 -3.62 16.16
N LEU A 284 10.47 -3.02 16.35
CA LEU A 284 10.23 -1.59 16.17
C LEU A 284 10.33 -0.91 17.52
N ILE A 285 11.16 0.13 17.61
CA ILE A 285 11.45 0.86 18.84
C ILE A 285 11.25 2.36 18.56
N ALA A 286 10.65 3.08 19.50
CA ALA A 286 10.50 4.53 19.44
C ALA A 286 11.21 5.17 20.64
N ASP A 287 12.13 6.11 20.38
CA ASP A 287 12.97 6.77 21.40
C ASP A 287 12.23 7.78 22.29
N ALA A 288 10.90 7.74 22.36
CA ALA A 288 10.08 8.70 23.12
C ALA A 288 10.11 8.51 24.65
N SER A 289 10.93 7.59 25.18
CA SER A 289 11.12 7.41 26.63
C SER A 289 12.59 7.36 26.98
N SER A 290 13.01 8.29 27.85
CA SER A 290 14.36 8.53 28.36
C SER A 290 15.18 7.26 28.65
N PHE A 291 16.45 7.33 28.25
CA PHE A 291 17.54 6.39 28.49
C PHE A 291 17.58 5.79 29.91
N GLY A 292 17.76 4.46 29.97
CA GLY A 292 18.10 3.71 31.18
C GLY A 292 18.58 2.30 30.83
N ASP A 293 19.90 2.16 30.70
CA ASP A 293 20.76 1.00 30.98
C ASP A 293 20.27 -0.44 30.69
N VAL A 294 21.05 -1.12 29.82
CA VAL A 294 21.42 -2.55 29.87
C VAL A 294 20.30 -3.62 29.81
N ILE A 295 20.26 -4.30 28.66
CA ILE A 295 19.94 -5.72 28.48
C ILE A 295 18.61 -6.18 29.13
N GLY A 296 17.54 -5.98 28.35
CA GLY A 296 16.25 -6.61 28.57
C GLY A 296 15.28 -6.14 27.48
N CYS A 297 15.33 -6.76 26.30
CA CYS A 297 14.46 -6.49 25.15
C CYS A 297 12.95 -6.68 25.41
N ASP A 298 12.50 -6.74 26.66
CA ASP A 298 11.21 -7.34 27.04
C ASP A 298 10.16 -6.32 27.48
N ARG A 299 10.36 -5.00 27.26
CA ARG A 299 9.33 -4.02 27.69
C ARG A 299 8.97 -2.85 26.80
N ASN A 300 9.70 -2.53 25.73
CA ASN A 300 9.34 -1.36 24.89
C ASN A 300 9.42 -1.59 23.37
N GLY A 301 10.01 -2.70 22.91
CA GLY A 301 10.08 -3.03 21.49
C GLY A 301 8.85 -3.79 21.01
N ILE A 302 8.34 -3.44 19.83
CA ILE A 302 7.22 -4.12 19.20
C ILE A 302 7.76 -5.09 18.16
N LYS A 303 7.50 -6.40 18.30
CA LYS A 303 8.02 -7.39 17.35
C LYS A 303 7.47 -7.13 15.95
N LEU A 304 8.36 -7.15 14.97
CA LEU A 304 8.05 -6.99 13.56
C LEU A 304 8.13 -8.34 12.83
N ARG A 305 7.37 -8.44 11.75
CA ARG A 305 7.48 -9.50 10.76
C ARG A 305 7.23 -8.95 9.37
N ARG A 306 7.83 -9.61 8.39
CA ARG A 306 7.53 -9.46 6.99
C ARG A 306 6.50 -10.52 6.58
N GLY A 307 5.53 -10.12 5.79
CA GLY A 307 4.44 -10.98 5.36
C GLY A 307 3.40 -11.30 6.44
N TYR A 308 2.21 -11.63 5.99
CA TYR A 308 1.05 -11.90 6.84
C TYR A 308 1.14 -13.28 7.49
N ALA A 309 0.69 -13.38 8.75
CA ALA A 309 0.32 -14.65 9.34
C ALA A 309 -1.05 -14.58 9.99
N PRO A 310 -1.82 -15.68 9.95
CA PRO A 310 -3.03 -15.79 10.74
C PRO A 310 -2.69 -15.72 12.24
N SER A 311 -3.55 -15.05 13.00
CA SER A 311 -3.48 -15.08 14.46
C SER A 311 -3.63 -16.53 14.95
N GLN A 312 -2.78 -16.95 15.89
CA GLN A 312 -2.88 -18.28 16.52
C GLN A 312 -4.07 -18.41 17.49
N SER A 313 -4.85 -17.34 17.66
CA SER A 313 -6.04 -17.31 18.51
C SER A 313 -7.15 -18.18 17.88
N PRO A 314 -7.72 -19.16 18.62
CA PRO A 314 -8.84 -19.97 18.14
C PRO A 314 -10.18 -19.21 18.09
N LYS A 315 -10.24 -17.96 18.57
CA LYS A 315 -11.43 -17.12 18.49
C LYS A 315 -11.46 -16.39 17.14
N PRO A 316 -12.62 -16.34 16.44
CA PRO A 316 -12.75 -15.48 15.28
C PRO A 316 -12.45 -14.04 15.74
N THR A 317 -11.41 -13.43 15.18
CA THR A 317 -11.07 -12.04 15.44
C THR A 317 -12.32 -11.19 15.22
N GLN A 318 -12.56 -10.18 16.06
CA GLN A 318 -13.71 -9.27 15.92
C GLN A 318 -13.84 -8.71 14.49
N GLU A 319 -12.70 -8.56 13.79
CA GLU A 319 -12.59 -8.24 12.37
C GLU A 319 -13.27 -9.25 11.45
N ASN A 320 -13.13 -10.55 11.69
CA ASN A 320 -13.81 -11.61 10.92
C ASN A 320 -15.33 -11.57 11.17
N VAL A 321 -15.76 -11.21 12.39
CA VAL A 321 -17.18 -11.08 12.74
C VAL A 321 -17.78 -9.83 12.10
N GLU A 322 -17.09 -8.69 12.14
CA GLU A 322 -17.53 -7.46 11.45
C GLU A 322 -17.48 -7.64 9.93
N TYR A 323 -16.46 -8.33 9.39
CA TYR A 323 -16.42 -8.69 7.97
C TYR A 323 -17.60 -9.60 7.58
N ALA A 324 -17.98 -10.56 8.43
CA ALA A 324 -19.16 -11.40 8.23
C ALA A 324 -20.46 -10.59 8.30
N LYS A 325 -20.57 -9.63 9.23
CA LYS A 325 -21.71 -8.70 9.30
C LYS A 325 -21.80 -7.83 8.04
N PHE A 326 -20.69 -7.25 7.59
CA PHE A 326 -20.63 -6.47 6.35
C PHE A 326 -20.89 -7.30 5.10
N ARG A 327 -20.55 -8.60 5.11
CA ARG A 327 -20.90 -9.54 4.03
C ARG A 327 -22.39 -9.89 4.01
N ASN A 328 -23.06 -9.77 5.16
CA ASN A 328 -24.49 -10.05 5.34
C ASN A 328 -25.36 -8.79 5.29
N TRP A 329 -24.88 -7.69 4.69
CA TRP A 329 -25.81 -6.63 4.29
C TRP A 329 -26.69 -7.24 3.19
N ASP A 330 -27.87 -7.70 3.60
CA ASP A 330 -28.85 -8.23 2.68
C ASP A 330 -29.18 -7.14 1.65
N VAL A 331 -29.45 -7.57 0.42
CA VAL A 331 -29.92 -6.70 -0.67
C VAL A 331 -31.05 -5.78 -0.18
N HIS A 332 -31.86 -6.24 0.79
CA HIS A 332 -32.91 -5.47 1.46
C HIS A 332 -32.44 -4.25 2.28
N GLU A 333 -31.30 -4.31 2.97
CA GLU A 333 -30.73 -3.16 3.71
C GLU A 333 -30.09 -2.16 2.73
N ILE A 334 -29.48 -2.66 1.64
CA ILE A 334 -28.95 -1.81 0.56
C ILE A 334 -30.11 -1.07 -0.12
N TYR A 335 -31.22 -1.75 -0.41
CA TYR A 335 -32.44 -1.12 -0.95
C TYR A 335 -33.05 -0.10 0.01
N HIS A 336 -33.07 -0.38 1.32
CA HIS A 336 -33.57 0.59 2.31
C HIS A 336 -32.71 1.84 2.39
N GLN A 337 -31.38 1.72 2.34
CA GLN A 337 -30.48 2.87 2.35
C GLN A 337 -30.57 3.69 1.05
N CYS A 338 -30.72 3.03 -0.10
CA CYS A 338 -30.98 3.68 -1.38
C CYS A 338 -32.34 4.40 -1.42
N LEU A 339 -33.39 3.80 -0.84
CA LEU A 339 -34.71 4.43 -0.73
C LEU A 339 -34.73 5.60 0.25
N TYR A 340 -33.96 5.55 1.35
CA TYR A 340 -33.82 6.69 2.26
C TYR A 340 -33.11 7.88 1.60
N PHE A 341 -32.14 7.65 0.71
CA PHE A 341 -31.46 8.72 -0.03
C PHE A 341 -32.31 9.29 -1.18
N LEU A 342 -33.09 8.45 -1.88
CA LEU A 342 -34.00 8.89 -2.93
C LEU A 342 -35.30 9.52 -2.38
N GLY A 343 -35.74 9.11 -1.19
CA GLY A 343 -36.93 9.64 -0.51
C GLY A 343 -36.72 10.97 0.21
N GLY A 344 -35.47 11.39 0.43
CA GLY A 344 -35.14 12.66 1.10
C GLY A 344 -35.25 13.91 0.22
N LEU A 345 -35.56 13.76 -1.07
CA LEU A 345 -35.75 14.87 -2.03
C LEU A 345 -37.21 15.24 -2.27
N SER A 346 -38.14 14.73 -1.47
CA SER A 346 -39.54 15.17 -1.49
C SER A 346 -40.06 15.38 -0.07
N THR A 347 -39.86 16.59 0.44
CA THR A 347 -40.86 17.39 1.19
C THR A 347 -40.42 18.83 1.23
#